data_AF-A0A849Q6I4-F1
#
_entry.id   AF-A0A849Q6I4-F1
#
_cell.length_a   1.000
_cell.length_b   1.000
_cell.length_c   1.000
_cell.angle_alpha   90.00
_cell.angle_beta   90.00
_cell.angle_gamma   90.00
#
_symmetry.space_group_name_H-M   'P 1'
#
loop_
_entity.id
_entity.type
_entity.pdbx_description
1 polymer ?
#
loop_
_entity_poly.entity_id
_entity_poly.type
_entity_poly.pdbx_seq_one_letter_code
_entity_poly.pdbx_strand_id
1 'polypeptide(L)'
;MSKRIPVYDFVPYKFGPFSFEMYHDLAKFKGKEYVRENNETIHYVDGPEEQLDHVAEELVRINLSHLDDWDERRLIQEIYKAYPEYTIFSQIEKRQSYDRDETGILTIGYEGLTIDSFINKLIQNKVEVLVDIRKNPISRRYSFSKTRLRENLARFGIEYEHIPKLGIDSHERKGLVTLDEYQRMFARYKGRLGSKNPELGHILDLGLNHKIALMCYEADIRYCHRGVISDMIRDGGIGVANI
;
A
#
# COMPACT_ATOMS: atom_id res chain seq x y z
N MET A 1 -21.85 -0.43 -10.17
CA MET A 1 -20.62 -0.06 -10.91
C MET A 1 -19.46 -0.80 -10.27
N SER A 2 -18.87 -1.77 -10.98
CA SER A 2 -17.62 -2.40 -10.52
C SER A 2 -16.55 -1.31 -10.46
N LYS A 3 -15.99 -1.03 -9.27
CA LYS A 3 -14.81 -0.17 -9.15
C LYS A 3 -13.71 -0.85 -9.95
N ARG A 4 -13.38 -0.32 -11.14
CA ARG A 4 -12.19 -0.73 -11.88
C ARG A 4 -11.00 -0.46 -10.96
N ILE A 5 -10.36 -1.54 -10.50
CA ILE A 5 -9.08 -1.45 -9.80
C ILE A 5 -8.05 -1.13 -10.90
N PRO A 6 -7.35 0.01 -10.83
CA PRO A 6 -6.31 0.31 -11.79
C PRO A 6 -5.25 -0.80 -11.74
N VAL A 7 -4.74 -1.19 -12.92
CA VAL A 7 -3.75 -2.26 -13.04
C VAL A 7 -2.44 -1.85 -12.37
N TYR A 8 -2.07 -0.57 -12.49
CA TYR A 8 -0.91 0.05 -11.86
C TYR A 8 -1.31 1.38 -11.23
N ASP A 9 -0.69 1.71 -10.10
CA ASP A 9 -0.75 3.02 -9.46
C ASP A 9 0.67 3.59 -9.33
N PHE A 10 0.79 4.85 -8.93
CA PHE A 10 2.09 5.52 -8.84
C PHE A 10 2.32 6.17 -7.47
N VAL A 11 3.59 6.25 -7.08
CA VAL A 11 4.05 6.93 -5.87
C VAL A 11 5.04 8.04 -6.19
N PRO A 12 5.15 9.09 -5.35
CA PRO A 12 6.23 10.08 -5.45
C PRO A 12 7.59 9.39 -5.41
N TYR A 13 8.43 9.58 -6.42
CA TYR A 13 9.76 9.00 -6.44
C TYR A 13 10.77 9.86 -7.21
N LYS A 14 12.05 9.49 -7.04
CA LYS A 14 13.25 10.27 -7.37
C LYS A 14 13.19 11.10 -8.65
N PHE A 15 12.66 10.54 -9.74
CA PHE A 15 12.67 11.17 -11.07
C PHE A 15 11.27 11.27 -11.68
N GLY A 16 10.23 11.25 -10.85
CA GLY A 16 8.84 11.26 -11.29
C GLY A 16 7.99 10.23 -10.54
N PRO A 17 6.69 10.15 -10.86
CA PRO A 17 5.82 9.10 -10.37
C PRO A 17 6.38 7.73 -10.77
N PHE A 18 6.38 6.77 -9.83
CA PHE A 18 6.95 5.44 -10.04
C PHE A 18 5.94 4.35 -9.63
N SER A 19 5.89 3.25 -10.37
CA SER A 19 5.09 2.06 -10.03
C SER A 19 5.99 0.86 -9.78
N PHE A 20 6.07 0.38 -8.55
CA PHE A 20 6.81 -0.85 -8.24
C PHE A 20 6.15 -2.08 -8.86
N GLU A 21 4.82 -2.08 -8.97
CA GLU A 21 4.08 -3.20 -9.56
C GLU A 21 4.35 -3.30 -11.07
N MET A 22 4.32 -2.18 -11.79
CA MET A 22 4.63 -2.13 -13.22
C MET A 22 6.06 -2.60 -13.52
N TYR A 23 7.05 -2.08 -12.78
CA TYR A 23 8.45 -2.45 -13.01
C TYR A 23 8.75 -3.91 -12.64
N HIS A 24 8.06 -4.46 -11.64
CA HIS A 24 8.16 -5.88 -11.30
C HIS A 24 7.63 -6.78 -12.43
N ASP A 25 6.50 -6.41 -13.02
CA ASP A 25 5.93 -7.17 -14.14
C ASP A 25 6.74 -7.00 -15.42
N LEU A 26 7.24 -5.80 -15.70
CA LEU A 26 8.18 -5.55 -16.80
C LEU A 26 9.43 -6.41 -16.68
N ALA A 27 10.02 -6.52 -15.47
CA ALA A 27 11.18 -7.37 -15.22
C ALA A 27 10.88 -8.86 -15.49
N LYS A 28 9.68 -9.35 -15.16
CA LYS A 28 9.26 -10.72 -15.48
C LYS A 28 9.10 -10.91 -16.99
N PHE A 29 8.49 -9.96 -17.69
CA PHE A 29 8.33 -10.03 -19.15
C PHE A 29 9.68 -10.04 -19.86
N LYS A 30 10.63 -9.23 -19.38
CA LYS A 30 12.02 -9.27 -19.84
C LYS A 30 12.68 -10.63 -19.57
N GLY A 31 12.49 -11.19 -18.39
CA GLY A 31 13.01 -12.53 -18.04
C GLY A 31 12.40 -13.68 -18.84
N LYS A 32 11.22 -13.47 -19.44
CA LYS A 32 10.56 -14.39 -20.37
C LYS A 32 10.84 -14.07 -21.84
N GLU A 33 11.69 -13.07 -22.11
CA GLU A 33 12.01 -12.58 -23.45
C GLU A 33 10.81 -12.02 -24.24
N TYR A 34 9.68 -11.74 -23.58
CA TYR A 34 8.50 -11.12 -24.20
C TYR A 34 8.72 -9.66 -24.55
N VAL A 35 9.66 -9.03 -23.86
CA VAL A 35 9.98 -7.62 -23.99
C VAL A 35 11.49 -7.45 -24.02
N ARG A 36 11.97 -6.58 -24.93
CA ARG A 36 13.34 -6.06 -24.95
C ARG A 36 13.32 -4.58 -24.63
N GLU A 37 14.26 -4.13 -23.83
CA GLU A 37 14.35 -2.76 -23.36
C GLU A 37 15.76 -2.24 -23.66
N ASN A 38 15.83 -1.03 -24.22
CA ASN A 38 17.04 -0.23 -24.25
C ASN A 38 16.86 0.99 -23.32
N ASN A 39 17.78 1.97 -23.36
CA ASN A 39 17.74 3.11 -22.45
C ASN A 39 16.53 4.05 -22.66
N GLU A 40 15.86 3.97 -23.80
CA GLU A 40 14.82 4.91 -24.22
C GLU A 40 13.48 4.22 -24.52
N THR A 41 13.52 2.96 -24.98
CA THR A 41 12.34 2.27 -25.50
C THR A 41 12.22 0.84 -24.99
N ILE A 42 10.96 0.46 -24.79
CA ILE A 42 10.52 -0.89 -24.48
C ILE A 42 9.83 -1.44 -25.74
N HIS A 43 10.35 -2.54 -26.26
CA HIS A 43 9.83 -3.23 -27.44
C HIS A 43 9.19 -4.55 -27.02
N TYR A 44 7.93 -4.74 -27.38
CA TYR A 44 7.30 -6.05 -27.35
C TYR A 44 7.95 -6.94 -28.42
N VAL A 45 8.26 -8.19 -28.07
CA VAL A 45 8.97 -9.15 -28.94
C VAL A 45 8.08 -10.34 -29.26
N ASP A 46 7.50 -10.96 -28.23
CA ASP A 46 6.70 -12.19 -28.34
C ASP A 46 5.87 -12.35 -27.04
N GLY A 47 4.87 -13.23 -27.03
CA GLY A 47 4.03 -13.51 -25.86
C GLY A 47 2.57 -13.80 -26.22
N PRO A 48 1.70 -13.97 -25.21
CA PRO A 48 0.27 -14.08 -25.48
C PRO A 48 -0.23 -12.78 -26.12
N GLU A 49 -0.56 -12.83 -27.40
CA GLU A 49 -1.26 -11.77 -28.11
C GLU A 49 -2.74 -11.78 -27.69
N GLU A 50 -3.08 -10.99 -26.67
CA GLU A 50 -4.44 -10.47 -26.59
C GLU A 50 -4.47 -9.20 -27.43
N GLN A 51 -5.20 -9.23 -28.56
CA GLN A 51 -5.47 -8.01 -29.32
C GLN A 51 -6.26 -7.07 -28.40
N LEU A 52 -5.70 -5.87 -28.19
CA LEU A 52 -6.47 -4.78 -27.65
C LEU A 52 -7.65 -4.55 -28.60
N ASP A 53 -8.85 -4.40 -28.05
CA ASP A 53 -9.97 -4.03 -28.91
C ASP A 53 -9.71 -2.64 -29.52
N HIS A 54 -10.30 -2.38 -30.68
CA HIS A 54 -10.11 -1.13 -31.41
C HIS A 54 -10.45 0.12 -30.55
N VAL A 55 -11.36 -0.01 -29.58
CA VAL A 55 -11.73 1.09 -28.69
C VAL A 55 -10.59 1.40 -27.73
N ALA A 56 -9.97 0.37 -27.14
CA ALA A 56 -8.80 0.53 -26.27
C ALA A 56 -7.60 1.13 -27.02
N GLU A 57 -7.32 0.64 -28.24
CA GLU A 57 -6.25 1.20 -29.08
C GLU A 57 -6.48 2.67 -29.43
N GLU A 58 -7.71 3.03 -29.79
CA GLU A 58 -8.08 4.41 -30.10
C GLU A 58 -8.00 5.33 -28.88
N LEU A 59 -8.44 4.85 -27.71
CA LEU A 59 -8.28 5.60 -26.45
C LEU A 59 -6.81 5.81 -26.09
N VAL A 60 -5.96 4.80 -26.25
CA VAL A 60 -4.52 4.95 -26.00
C VAL A 60 -3.94 5.98 -26.98
N ARG A 61 -4.23 5.85 -28.28
CA ARG A 61 -3.74 6.80 -29.30
C ARG A 61 -4.17 8.24 -29.02
N ILE A 62 -5.43 8.47 -28.70
CA ILE A 62 -5.95 9.83 -28.38
C ILE A 62 -5.28 10.39 -27.12
N ASN A 63 -5.06 9.55 -26.11
CA ASN A 63 -4.39 9.98 -24.88
C ASN A 63 -2.88 10.18 -25.05
N LEU A 64 -2.26 9.65 -26.11
CA LEU A 64 -0.84 9.86 -26.37
C LEU A 64 -0.57 10.96 -27.41
N SER A 65 -1.50 11.23 -28.33
CA SER A 65 -1.27 12.15 -29.46
C SER A 65 -0.95 13.59 -29.05
N HIS A 66 -1.38 14.03 -27.87
CA HIS A 66 -1.05 15.36 -27.36
C HIS A 66 0.34 15.44 -26.69
N LEU A 67 1.01 14.29 -26.53
CA LEU A 67 2.33 14.14 -25.92
C LEU A 67 3.44 13.94 -26.98
N ASP A 68 3.11 13.81 -28.26
CA ASP A 68 4.06 13.48 -29.33
C ASP A 68 5.24 14.49 -29.44
N ASP A 69 5.00 15.76 -29.13
CA ASP A 69 6.02 16.84 -29.15
C ASP A 69 6.68 17.08 -27.78
N TRP A 70 6.44 16.23 -26.78
CA TRP A 70 6.93 16.45 -25.43
C TRP A 70 8.19 15.63 -25.17
N ASP A 71 9.25 16.31 -24.73
CA ASP A 71 10.40 15.63 -24.15
C ASP A 71 10.11 15.18 -22.70
N GLU A 72 10.98 14.31 -22.17
CA GLU A 72 10.88 13.79 -20.80
C GLU A 72 10.79 14.92 -19.76
N ARG A 73 11.56 16.00 -19.97
CA ARG A 73 11.58 17.14 -19.06
C ARG A 73 10.23 17.83 -18.99
N ARG A 74 9.59 18.07 -20.14
CA ARG A 74 8.26 18.68 -20.23
C ARG A 74 7.20 17.79 -19.61
N LEU A 75 7.24 16.48 -19.88
CA LEU A 75 6.33 15.50 -19.26
C LEU A 75 6.39 15.56 -17.73
N ILE A 76 7.60 15.50 -17.16
CA ILE A 76 7.79 15.57 -15.70
C ILE A 76 7.30 16.91 -15.14
N GLN A 77 7.60 18.02 -15.81
CA GLN A 77 7.21 19.36 -15.35
C GLN A 77 5.70 19.57 -15.33
N GLU A 78 4.98 19.08 -16.33
CA GLU A 78 3.52 19.15 -16.38
C GLU A 78 2.88 18.22 -15.34
N ILE A 79 3.46 17.03 -15.10
CA ILE A 79 3.04 16.16 -14.01
C ILE A 79 3.23 16.85 -12.65
N TYR A 80 4.41 17.41 -12.38
CA TYR A 80 4.70 18.11 -11.11
C TYR A 80 3.89 19.40 -10.93
N LYS A 81 3.35 19.96 -12.01
CA LYS A 81 2.42 21.09 -11.96
C LYS A 81 1.01 20.64 -11.59
N ALA A 82 0.54 19.53 -12.18
CA ALA A 82 -0.78 18.99 -11.90
C ALA A 82 -0.85 18.26 -10.55
N TYR A 83 0.24 17.62 -10.14
CA TYR A 83 0.34 16.76 -8.96
C TYR A 83 1.62 17.06 -8.16
N PRO A 84 1.67 18.18 -7.40
CA PRO A 84 2.84 18.58 -6.64
C PRO A 84 3.31 17.54 -5.62
N GLU A 85 2.43 16.65 -5.16
CA GLU A 85 2.75 15.56 -4.24
C GLU A 85 3.79 14.61 -4.79
N TYR A 86 3.89 14.44 -6.12
CA TYR A 86 4.93 13.63 -6.74
C TYR A 86 6.34 14.19 -6.57
N THR A 87 6.47 15.44 -6.09
CA THR A 87 7.76 16.09 -5.82
C THR A 87 8.32 15.80 -4.43
N ILE A 88 7.56 15.18 -3.53
CA ILE A 88 7.95 14.94 -2.12
C ILE A 88 9.34 14.27 -2.01
N PHE A 89 9.59 13.24 -2.83
CA PHE A 89 10.85 12.49 -2.86
C PHE A 89 11.67 12.73 -4.13
N SER A 90 11.33 13.77 -4.90
CA SER A 90 12.01 14.07 -6.15
C SER A 90 13.42 14.60 -5.93
N GLN A 91 14.32 14.21 -6.82
CA GLN A 91 15.69 14.69 -6.96
C GLN A 91 15.83 15.72 -8.08
N ILE A 92 14.76 15.97 -8.84
CA ILE A 92 14.71 16.95 -9.93
C ILE A 92 14.32 18.31 -9.35
N GLU A 93 13.19 18.37 -8.65
CA GLU A 93 12.67 19.57 -8.00
C GLU A 93 11.73 19.22 -6.85
N LYS A 94 11.64 20.09 -5.85
CA LYS A 94 10.70 19.94 -4.72
C LYS A 94 9.71 21.10 -4.71
N ARG A 95 8.41 20.78 -4.79
CA ARG A 95 7.31 21.76 -4.69
C ARG A 95 6.46 21.57 -3.44
N GLN A 96 6.59 20.43 -2.76
CA GLN A 96 5.86 20.08 -1.55
C GLN A 96 6.83 19.63 -0.46
N SER A 97 6.67 20.17 0.75
CA SER A 97 7.39 19.68 1.93
C SER A 97 6.76 18.38 2.44
N TYR A 98 7.54 17.62 3.19
CA TYR A 98 7.08 16.34 3.74
C TYR A 98 7.66 16.13 5.13
N ASP A 99 7.05 16.85 6.07
CA ASP A 99 7.42 16.87 7.48
C ASP A 99 6.60 15.81 8.22
N ARG A 100 7.26 14.99 9.04
CA ARG A 100 6.64 13.95 9.89
C ARG A 100 6.77 14.34 11.35
N ASP A 101 5.97 15.33 11.72
CA ASP A 101 5.96 16.00 13.03
C ASP A 101 4.73 15.64 13.87
N GLU A 102 3.90 14.74 13.36
CA GLU A 102 2.67 14.29 13.99
C GLU A 102 2.87 12.91 14.62
N THR A 103 2.15 12.65 15.69
CA THR A 103 2.07 11.32 16.31
C THR A 103 0.63 10.82 16.26
N GLY A 104 0.44 9.51 16.42
CA GLY A 104 -0.90 8.93 16.50
C GLY A 104 -0.99 7.58 15.82
N ILE A 105 -2.19 6.99 15.93
CA ILE A 105 -2.43 5.62 15.51
C ILE A 105 -3.46 5.60 14.39
N LEU A 106 -3.06 5.03 13.26
CA LEU A 106 -3.91 4.81 12.10
C LEU A 106 -4.12 3.31 11.87
N THR A 107 -5.08 2.98 11.02
CA THR A 107 -5.34 1.62 10.57
C THR A 107 -5.43 1.56 9.07
N ILE A 108 -4.84 0.53 8.46
CA ILE A 108 -4.86 0.34 7.00
C ILE A 108 -5.01 -1.13 6.62
N GLY A 109 -5.86 -1.41 5.62
CA GLY A 109 -6.05 -2.73 5.02
C GLY A 109 -5.59 -2.72 3.57
N TYR A 110 -4.84 -3.74 3.16
CA TYR A 110 -4.29 -3.78 1.80
C TYR A 110 -5.16 -4.54 0.79
N GLU A 111 -6.27 -5.14 1.21
CA GLU A 111 -7.23 -5.77 0.29
C GLU A 111 -7.74 -4.76 -0.75
N GLY A 112 -7.62 -5.14 -2.02
CA GLY A 112 -8.00 -4.29 -3.14
C GLY A 112 -6.99 -3.18 -3.49
N LEU A 113 -5.89 -3.03 -2.75
CA LEU A 113 -4.85 -2.04 -3.04
C LEU A 113 -3.66 -2.66 -3.77
N THR A 114 -3.17 -1.98 -4.81
CA THR A 114 -1.82 -2.17 -5.35
C THR A 114 -0.80 -1.81 -4.28
N ILE A 115 0.45 -2.27 -4.43
CA ILE A 115 1.51 -1.85 -3.49
C ILE A 115 1.76 -0.34 -3.57
N ASP A 116 1.62 0.22 -4.77
CA ASP A 116 1.83 1.64 -5.03
C ASP A 116 0.76 2.50 -4.35
N SER A 117 -0.53 2.16 -4.51
CA SER A 117 -1.62 2.85 -3.82
C SER A 117 -1.53 2.71 -2.29
N PHE A 118 -1.12 1.54 -1.80
CA PHE A 118 -0.89 1.32 -0.38
C PHE A 118 0.22 2.22 0.18
N ILE A 119 1.37 2.27 -0.48
CA ILE A 119 2.48 3.14 -0.08
C ILE A 119 2.09 4.61 -0.19
N ASN A 120 1.38 5.01 -1.25
CA ASN A 120 0.91 6.38 -1.40
C ASN A 120 0.00 6.78 -0.24
N LYS A 121 -0.93 5.91 0.19
CA LYS A 121 -1.77 6.17 1.38
C LYS A 121 -0.96 6.39 2.65
N LEU A 122 0.11 5.62 2.86
CA LEU A 122 0.99 5.82 4.01
C LEU A 122 1.73 7.17 3.94
N ILE A 123 2.22 7.54 2.75
CA ILE A 123 2.90 8.81 2.51
C ILE A 123 1.94 9.98 2.74
N GLN A 124 0.75 9.96 2.13
CA GLN A 124 -0.24 11.05 2.31
C GLN A 124 -0.65 11.24 3.77
N ASN A 125 -0.59 10.16 4.56
CA ASN A 125 -0.89 10.21 5.99
C ASN A 125 0.36 10.39 6.87
N LYS A 126 1.53 10.67 6.28
CA LYS A 126 2.81 10.89 6.98
C LYS A 126 3.21 9.75 7.94
N VAL A 127 2.84 8.50 7.61
CA VAL A 127 3.17 7.35 8.46
C VAL A 127 4.68 7.17 8.52
N GLU A 128 5.20 7.02 9.73
CA GLU A 128 6.60 6.72 10.02
C GLU A 128 6.84 5.23 10.21
N VAL A 129 5.92 4.54 10.89
CA VAL A 129 6.03 3.11 11.20
C VAL A 129 4.79 2.37 10.75
N LEU A 130 4.97 1.40 9.86
CA LEU A 130 3.94 0.43 9.55
C LEU A 130 4.06 -0.76 10.50
N VAL A 131 3.01 -1.00 11.30
CA VAL A 131 2.96 -2.13 12.22
C VAL A 131 2.10 -3.24 11.62
N ASP A 132 2.74 -4.28 11.12
CA ASP A 132 2.08 -5.50 10.65
C ASP A 132 1.61 -6.33 11.84
N ILE A 133 0.29 -6.44 12.02
CA ILE A 133 -0.32 -7.23 13.10
C ILE A 133 -0.77 -8.62 12.62
N ARG A 134 -0.47 -9.00 11.36
CA ARG A 134 -0.80 -10.33 10.85
C ARG A 134 -0.06 -11.40 11.65
N LYS A 135 -0.76 -12.48 12.00
CA LYS A 135 -0.14 -13.65 12.65
C LYS A 135 1.01 -14.21 11.81
N ASN A 136 0.73 -14.45 10.53
CA ASN A 136 1.69 -14.88 9.53
C ASN A 136 1.72 -13.84 8.41
N PRO A 137 2.82 -13.11 8.21
CA PRO A 137 2.92 -12.04 7.20
C PRO A 137 3.24 -12.60 5.80
N ILE A 138 2.48 -13.64 5.42
CA ILE A 138 2.56 -14.31 4.12
C ILE A 138 1.38 -13.78 3.29
N SER A 139 1.65 -13.38 2.06
CA SER A 139 0.63 -12.85 1.14
C SER A 139 0.73 -13.51 -0.22
N ARG A 140 -0.43 -13.75 -0.85
CA ARG A 140 -0.50 -14.16 -2.26
C ARG A 140 -0.07 -13.03 -3.20
N ARG A 141 -0.21 -11.77 -2.77
CA ARG A 141 0.38 -10.62 -3.46
C ARG A 141 1.83 -10.47 -3.00
N TYR A 142 2.76 -10.82 -3.89
CA TYR A 142 4.20 -10.85 -3.64
C TYR A 142 4.74 -9.61 -2.91
N SER A 143 4.27 -8.43 -3.32
CA SER A 143 4.69 -7.12 -2.78
C SER A 143 4.29 -6.90 -1.31
N PHE A 144 3.34 -7.69 -0.79
CA PHE A 144 2.89 -7.64 0.61
C PHE A 144 3.45 -8.78 1.48
N SER A 145 4.45 -9.52 0.98
CA SER A 145 5.25 -10.40 1.81
C SER A 145 6.17 -9.58 2.73
N LYS A 146 6.44 -10.06 3.95
CA LYS A 146 7.24 -9.34 4.97
C LYS A 146 8.51 -8.69 4.41
N THR A 147 9.34 -9.47 3.71
CA THR A 147 10.63 -9.00 3.19
C THR A 147 10.44 -7.90 2.15
N ARG A 148 9.57 -8.13 1.15
CA ARG A 148 9.35 -7.17 0.05
C ARG A 148 8.66 -5.91 0.53
N LEU A 149 7.69 -6.03 1.41
CA LEU A 149 7.00 -4.90 2.00
C LEU A 149 7.99 -3.99 2.75
N ARG A 150 8.82 -4.58 3.63
CA ARG A 150 9.87 -3.83 4.33
C ARG A 150 10.84 -3.13 3.38
N GLU A 151 11.30 -3.82 2.33
CA GLU A 151 12.22 -3.25 1.33
C GLU A 151 11.59 -2.08 0.57
N ASN A 152 10.31 -2.17 0.20
CA ASN A 152 9.61 -1.09 -0.48
C ASN A 152 9.39 0.11 0.44
N LEU A 153 8.97 -0.11 1.69
CA LEU A 153 8.75 0.95 2.69
C LEU A 153 10.03 1.70 3.05
N ALA A 154 11.16 1.00 3.18
CA ALA A 154 12.44 1.61 3.51
C ALA A 154 12.88 2.68 2.49
N ARG A 155 12.47 2.57 1.22
CA ARG A 155 12.75 3.57 0.17
C ARG A 155 12.10 4.92 0.44
N PHE A 156 11.06 4.93 1.26
CA PHE A 156 10.31 6.11 1.68
C PHE A 156 10.61 6.49 3.13
N GLY A 157 11.61 5.85 3.76
CA GLY A 157 11.90 6.04 5.19
C GLY A 157 10.74 5.61 6.10
N ILE A 158 9.89 4.67 5.67
CA ILE A 158 8.84 4.10 6.51
C ILE A 158 9.41 2.84 7.14
N GLU A 159 9.43 2.79 8.47
CA GLU A 159 9.86 1.62 9.22
C GLU A 159 8.80 0.53 9.18
N TYR A 160 9.23 -0.72 9.31
CA TYR A 160 8.34 -1.87 9.33
C TYR A 160 8.58 -2.66 10.62
N GLU A 161 7.53 -2.79 11.41
CA GLU A 161 7.50 -3.64 12.59
C GLU A 161 6.46 -4.75 12.44
N HIS A 162 6.77 -5.96 12.90
CA HIS A 162 5.85 -7.09 12.84
C HIS A 162 5.57 -7.62 14.25
N ILE A 163 4.29 -7.57 14.66
CA ILE A 163 3.83 -7.98 15.99
C ILE A 163 2.87 -9.17 15.84
N PRO A 164 3.37 -10.41 15.62
CA PRO A 164 2.52 -11.58 15.35
C PRO A 164 1.64 -12.00 16.53
N LYS A 165 1.95 -11.53 17.75
CA LYS A 165 1.16 -11.80 18.95
C LYS A 165 -0.20 -11.08 18.94
N LEU A 166 -0.32 -10.00 18.16
CA LEU A 166 -1.59 -9.32 17.88
C LEU A 166 -2.35 -9.94 16.68
N GLY A 167 -1.86 -11.05 16.14
CA GLY A 167 -2.50 -11.74 15.04
C GLY A 167 -3.46 -12.84 15.51
N ILE A 168 -4.55 -13.02 14.77
CA ILE A 168 -5.43 -14.20 14.91
C ILE A 168 -4.88 -15.35 14.05
N ASP A 169 -4.86 -16.55 14.62
CA ASP A 169 -4.41 -17.73 13.91
C ASP A 169 -5.39 -18.14 12.80
N SER A 170 -4.86 -18.67 11.70
CA SER A 170 -5.67 -18.98 10.51
C SER A 170 -6.69 -20.09 10.77
N HIS A 171 -6.41 -21.02 11.70
CA HIS A 171 -7.37 -22.07 12.05
C HIS A 171 -8.63 -21.53 12.72
N GLU A 172 -8.53 -20.42 13.47
CA GLU A 172 -9.69 -19.80 14.15
C GLU A 172 -10.64 -19.13 13.16
N ARG A 173 -10.13 -18.76 11.99
CA ARG A 173 -10.89 -18.14 10.90
C ARG A 173 -11.51 -19.18 9.95
N LYS A 174 -11.11 -20.45 10.05
CA LYS A 174 -11.50 -21.48 9.10
C LYS A 174 -13.00 -21.80 9.28
N GLY A 175 -13.75 -21.66 8.20
CA GLY A 175 -15.17 -22.01 8.16
C GLY A 175 -16.13 -20.96 8.73
N LEU A 176 -15.65 -19.76 9.07
CA LEU A 176 -16.54 -18.64 9.42
C LEU A 176 -17.18 -18.05 8.15
N VAL A 177 -18.51 -17.96 8.13
CA VAL A 177 -19.29 -17.49 6.97
C VAL A 177 -20.08 -16.24 7.31
N THR A 178 -20.62 -16.16 8.52
CA THR A 178 -21.55 -15.10 8.94
C THR A 178 -20.86 -14.05 9.81
N LEU A 179 -21.38 -12.82 9.81
CA LEU A 179 -20.86 -11.74 10.65
C LEU A 179 -20.89 -12.11 12.15
N ASP A 180 -21.93 -12.79 12.60
CA ASP A 180 -22.07 -13.25 13.99
C ASP A 180 -20.96 -14.23 14.40
N GLU A 181 -20.54 -15.12 13.50
CA GLU A 181 -19.41 -16.02 13.74
C GLU A 181 -18.09 -15.26 13.90
N TYR A 182 -17.85 -14.25 13.05
CA TYR A 182 -16.72 -13.35 13.17
C TYR A 182 -16.76 -12.57 14.49
N GLN A 183 -17.91 -12.02 14.86
CA GLN A 183 -18.08 -11.28 16.11
C GLN A 183 -17.81 -12.15 17.34
N ARG A 184 -18.28 -13.41 17.36
CA ARG A 184 -17.95 -14.37 18.43
C ARG A 184 -16.46 -14.68 18.51
N MET A 185 -15.78 -14.84 17.36
CA MET A 185 -14.32 -15.02 17.33
C MET A 185 -13.61 -13.76 17.86
N PHE A 186 -14.05 -12.57 17.46
CA PHE A 186 -13.49 -11.31 17.92
C PHE A 186 -13.69 -11.06 19.41
N ALA A 187 -14.82 -11.46 19.99
CA ALA A 187 -15.04 -11.42 21.43
C ALA A 187 -14.03 -12.31 22.19
N ARG A 188 -13.81 -13.55 21.72
CA ARG A 188 -12.78 -14.44 22.29
C ARG A 188 -11.37 -13.86 22.14
N TYR A 189 -11.09 -13.27 20.98
CA TYR A 189 -9.81 -12.60 20.73
C TYR A 189 -9.58 -11.41 21.68
N LYS A 190 -10.57 -10.52 21.85
CA LYS A 190 -10.54 -9.40 22.81
C LYS A 190 -10.28 -9.92 24.24
N GLY A 191 -10.97 -10.99 24.63
CA GLY A 191 -10.80 -11.64 25.94
C GLY A 191 -9.38 -12.20 26.18
N ARG A 192 -8.75 -12.78 25.15
CA ARG A 192 -7.37 -13.30 25.23
C ARG A 192 -6.32 -12.21 25.28
N LEU A 193 -6.50 -11.11 24.54
CA LEU A 193 -5.59 -9.98 24.61
C LEU A 193 -5.59 -9.41 26.04
N GLY A 194 -6.78 -9.10 26.56
CA GLY A 194 -6.93 -8.41 27.84
C GLY A 194 -6.45 -6.95 27.78
N SER A 195 -6.79 -6.17 28.80
CA SER A 195 -6.46 -4.73 28.85
C SER A 195 -5.00 -4.43 29.20
N LYS A 196 -4.28 -5.40 29.79
CA LYS A 196 -2.86 -5.28 30.17
C LYS A 196 -1.93 -6.03 29.22
N ASN A 197 -2.33 -6.16 27.96
CA ASN A 197 -1.52 -6.82 26.95
C ASN A 197 -0.23 -6.00 26.68
N PRO A 198 0.97 -6.59 26.82
CA PRO A 198 2.22 -5.84 26.64
C PRO A 198 2.40 -5.34 25.20
N GLU A 199 1.89 -6.07 24.21
CA GLU A 199 1.95 -5.63 22.81
C GLU A 199 1.02 -4.44 22.53
N LEU A 200 -0.15 -4.35 23.19
CA LEU A 200 -0.96 -3.14 23.15
C LEU A 200 -0.24 -1.96 23.81
N GLY A 201 0.43 -2.16 24.94
CA GLY A 201 1.28 -1.14 25.56
C GLY A 201 2.34 -0.60 24.60
N HIS A 202 3.04 -1.50 23.90
CA HIS A 202 4.02 -1.13 22.87
C HIS A 202 3.41 -0.33 21.70
N ILE A 203 2.20 -0.69 21.23
CA ILE A 203 1.49 0.10 20.20
C ILE A 203 1.18 1.52 20.69
N LEU A 204 0.78 1.66 21.95
CA LEU A 204 0.49 2.98 22.53
C LEU A 204 1.78 3.81 22.63
N ASP A 205 2.87 3.22 23.13
CA ASP A 205 4.16 3.90 23.23
C ASP A 205 4.68 4.32 21.85
N LEU A 206 4.57 3.46 20.84
CA LEU A 206 4.90 3.82 19.45
C LEU A 206 4.03 4.98 18.95
N GLY A 207 2.71 4.92 19.15
CA GLY A 207 1.78 5.95 18.72
C GLY A 207 1.95 7.30 19.43
N LEU A 208 2.59 7.31 20.61
CA LEU A 208 2.94 8.55 21.33
C LEU A 208 4.19 9.22 20.77
N ASN A 209 5.10 8.44 20.16
CA ASN A 209 6.38 8.93 19.66
C ASN A 209 6.42 9.09 18.14
N HIS A 210 5.54 8.39 17.42
CA HIS A 210 5.51 8.34 15.95
C HIS A 210 4.07 8.29 15.43
N LYS A 211 3.89 8.70 14.17
CA LYS A 211 2.66 8.37 13.43
C LYS A 211 2.75 6.96 12.88
N ILE A 212 1.93 6.06 13.42
CA ILE A 212 1.94 4.64 13.06
C ILE A 212 0.68 4.22 12.31
N ALA A 213 0.79 3.15 11.51
CA ALA A 213 -0.37 2.50 10.91
C ALA A 213 -0.40 1.00 11.21
N LEU A 214 -1.48 0.53 11.84
CA LEU A 214 -1.72 -0.89 12.09
C LEU A 214 -2.25 -1.56 10.81
N MET A 215 -1.52 -2.55 10.30
CA MET A 215 -1.82 -3.20 9.03
C MET A 215 -2.38 -4.62 9.21
N CYS A 216 -3.51 -4.89 8.54
CA CYS A 216 -3.99 -6.26 8.28
C CYS A 216 -4.38 -6.43 6.80
N TYR A 217 -4.94 -7.59 6.45
CA TYR A 217 -5.39 -7.84 5.07
C TYR A 217 -6.66 -7.07 4.74
N GLU A 218 -7.72 -7.29 5.50
CA GLU A 218 -9.08 -6.90 5.14
C GLU A 218 -9.21 -5.38 5.00
N ALA A 219 -9.90 -4.93 3.96
CA ALA A 219 -10.17 -3.51 3.75
C ALA A 219 -11.19 -3.01 4.77
N ASP A 220 -12.24 -3.79 5.01
CA ASP A 220 -13.28 -3.47 5.98
C ASP A 220 -12.83 -3.87 7.40
N ILE A 221 -12.65 -2.85 8.24
CA ILE A 221 -12.19 -2.99 9.61
C ILE A 221 -13.15 -3.82 10.48
N ARG A 222 -14.45 -3.91 10.13
CA ARG A 222 -15.46 -4.69 10.84
C ARG A 222 -15.22 -6.20 10.75
N TYR A 223 -14.49 -6.64 9.73
CA TYR A 223 -14.13 -8.04 9.49
C TYR A 223 -12.67 -8.32 9.86
N CYS A 224 -11.98 -7.38 10.53
CA CYS A 224 -10.59 -7.55 10.92
C CYS A 224 -10.38 -7.41 12.44
N HIS A 225 -9.42 -8.19 12.96
CA HIS A 225 -8.85 -8.06 14.30
C HIS A 225 -8.27 -6.66 14.58
N ARG A 226 -7.85 -5.93 13.54
CA ARG A 226 -7.52 -4.50 13.59
C ARG A 226 -8.64 -3.66 14.21
N GLY A 227 -9.90 -3.95 13.90
CA GLY A 227 -11.05 -3.27 14.49
C GLY A 227 -11.13 -3.50 15.98
N VAL A 228 -10.93 -4.74 16.43
CA VAL A 228 -10.90 -5.08 17.86
C VAL A 228 -9.80 -4.31 18.59
N ILE A 229 -8.59 -4.27 18.03
CA ILE A 229 -7.46 -3.53 18.63
C ILE A 229 -7.77 -2.02 18.66
N SER A 230 -8.34 -1.48 17.57
CA SER A 230 -8.70 -0.06 17.48
C SER A 230 -9.77 0.33 18.51
N ASP A 231 -10.76 -0.54 18.73
CA ASP A 231 -11.78 -0.35 19.75
C ASP A 231 -11.17 -0.35 21.15
N MET A 232 -10.27 -1.30 21.43
CA MET A 232 -9.57 -1.35 22.72
C MET A 232 -8.73 -0.10 22.99
N ILE A 233 -8.05 0.44 21.97
CA ILE A 233 -7.27 1.68 22.09
C ILE A 233 -8.20 2.88 22.32
N ARG A 234 -9.32 2.95 21.59
CA ARG A 234 -10.33 4.01 21.75
C ARG A 234 -11.03 3.96 23.11
N ASP A 235 -11.31 2.77 23.64
CA ASP A 235 -11.84 2.57 25.00
C ASP A 235 -10.89 3.17 26.07
N GLY A 236 -9.58 3.25 25.76
CA GLY A 236 -8.55 3.89 26.58
C GLY A 236 -8.40 5.41 26.38
N GLY A 237 -9.24 6.03 25.54
CA GLY A 237 -9.24 7.48 25.29
C GLY A 237 -8.31 7.96 24.18
N ILE A 238 -7.67 7.05 23.42
CA ILE A 238 -6.74 7.39 22.34
C ILE A 238 -7.45 7.30 20.98
N GLY A 239 -7.31 8.35 20.16
CA GLY A 239 -7.91 8.40 18.83
C GLY A 239 -7.25 7.41 17.87
N VAL A 240 -8.07 6.67 17.11
CA VAL A 240 -7.62 5.79 16.03
C VAL A 240 -8.44 6.08 14.78
N ALA A 241 -7.77 6.37 13.67
CA ALA A 241 -8.42 6.67 12.38
C ALA A 241 -8.08 5.62 11.30
N ASN A 242 -9.04 5.31 10.43
CA ASN A 242 -8.84 4.36 9.33
C ASN A 242 -8.58 5.09 8.01
N ILE A 243 -7.56 4.65 7.27
CA ILE A 243 -7.09 5.25 6.02
C ILE A 243 -7.16 4.30 4.83
#